data_AF-A0A6C1EAB0-F1
#
_entry.id   AF-A0A6C1EAB0-F1
#
_cell.length_a   1.000
_cell.length_b   1.000
_cell.length_c   1.000
_cell.angle_alpha   90.00
_cell.angle_beta   90.00
_cell.angle_gamma   90.00
#
_symmetry.space_group_name_H-M   'P 1'
#
loop_
_entity.id
_entity.type
_entity.pdbx_description
1 polymer ?
#
loop_
_entity_poly.entity_id
_entity_poly.type
_entity_poly.pdbx_seq_one_letter_code
_entity_poly.pdbx_strand_id
1 'polypeptide(L)'
;MVPSQPVVGQNCGQFMKPFIEEYGGKLLNDKTFTVCAYCMYTVGDDFLEQENMSYHHRWRNFGLEWVFVCFNFAAMFVGFYLTYIKKIWPSVISSVKKCIPSMRMSKKTKKHQKVNA
;
A
#
# COMPACT_ATOMS: atom_id res chain seq x y z
N MET A 1 -18.68 11.39 9.52
CA MET A 1 -18.86 12.86 9.63
C MET A 1 -19.80 13.12 10.80
N VAL A 2 -19.32 13.82 11.83
CA VAL A 2 -20.12 14.21 13.01
C VAL A 2 -21.02 15.39 12.61
N PRO A 3 -22.26 15.50 13.11
CA PRO A 3 -23.11 16.68 12.87
C PRO A 3 -22.39 17.94 13.36
N SER A 4 -22.06 18.84 12.44
CA SER A 4 -21.15 19.96 12.69
C SER A 4 -21.81 21.22 13.22
N GLN A 5 -23.10 21.18 13.58
CA GLN A 5 -23.84 22.36 14.03
C GLN A 5 -24.14 22.28 15.54
N PRO A 6 -23.62 23.20 16.36
CA PRO A 6 -23.94 23.27 17.78
C PRO A 6 -25.36 23.82 17.99
N VAL A 7 -25.99 23.43 19.09
CA VAL A 7 -27.32 23.96 19.48
C VAL A 7 -27.25 25.48 19.73
N VAL A 8 -28.34 26.19 19.45
CA VAL A 8 -28.43 27.66 19.62
C VAL A 8 -28.04 28.06 21.05
N GLY A 9 -26.95 28.82 21.16
CA GLY A 9 -26.42 29.33 22.44
C GLY A 9 -25.16 28.63 22.97
N GLN A 10 -24.67 27.56 22.31
CA GLN A 10 -23.40 26.90 22.68
C GLN A 10 -22.34 27.06 21.59
N ASN A 11 -21.08 27.22 22.01
CA ASN A 11 -19.94 27.18 21.08
C ASN A 11 -19.50 25.72 20.83
N CYS A 12 -18.75 25.49 19.74
CA CYS A 12 -18.23 24.17 19.39
C CYS A 12 -17.44 23.51 20.52
N GLY A 13 -16.64 24.29 21.27
CA GLY A 13 -15.89 23.80 22.42
C GLY A 13 -16.79 23.23 23.53
N GLN A 14 -17.92 23.88 23.83
CA GLN A 14 -18.87 23.44 24.86
C GLN A 14 -19.69 22.24 24.39
N PHE A 15 -20.11 22.24 23.13
CA PHE A 15 -20.92 21.16 22.55
C PHE A 15 -20.12 19.85 22.44
N MET A 16 -18.84 19.92 22.04
CA MET A 16 -18.01 18.73 21.80
C MET A 16 -17.10 18.36 22.97
N LYS A 17 -17.12 19.10 24.08
CA LYS A 17 -16.36 18.77 25.30
C LYS A 17 -16.57 17.32 25.78
N PRO A 18 -17.79 16.80 25.98
CA PRO A 18 -17.98 15.43 26.45
C PRO A 18 -17.50 14.38 25.43
N PHE A 19 -17.61 14.70 24.14
CA PHE A 19 -17.18 13.81 23.06
C PHE A 19 -15.65 13.71 22.97
N ILE A 20 -14.95 14.83 23.15
CA ILE A 20 -13.47 14.88 23.14
C ILE A 20 -12.90 14.20 24.40
N GLU A 21 -13.58 14.32 25.55
CA GLU A 21 -13.16 13.63 26.77
C GLU A 21 -13.29 12.10 26.66
N GLU A 22 -14.29 11.59 25.92
CA GLU A 22 -14.53 10.15 25.75
C GLU A 22 -13.73 9.51 24.60
N TYR A 23 -13.66 10.18 23.44
CA TYR A 23 -13.07 9.62 22.21
C TYR A 23 -11.70 10.25 21.83
N GLY A 24 -11.23 11.24 22.59
CA GLY A 24 -10.03 12.00 22.25
C GLY A 24 -10.24 12.95 21.07
N GLY A 25 -9.15 13.32 20.38
CA GLY A 25 -9.21 14.23 19.23
C GLY A 25 -9.11 15.72 19.59
N LYS A 26 -8.98 16.57 18.58
CA LYS A 26 -8.78 18.02 18.75
C LYS A 26 -9.75 18.81 17.87
N LEU A 27 -10.27 19.90 18.44
CA LEU A 27 -10.97 20.93 17.70
C LEU A 27 -9.98 21.87 16.98
N LEU A 28 -10.25 22.14 15.71
CA LEU A 28 -9.53 23.15 14.94
C LEU A 28 -10.08 24.55 15.21
N ASN A 29 -11.36 24.65 15.58
CA ASN A 29 -12.05 25.92 15.84
C ASN A 29 -12.98 25.82 17.06
N ASP A 30 -12.50 26.25 18.23
CA ASP A 30 -13.23 26.10 19.51
C ASP A 30 -14.34 27.15 19.70
N LYS A 31 -14.21 28.32 19.05
CA LYS A 31 -15.04 29.52 19.28
C LYS A 31 -16.21 29.68 18.31
N THR A 32 -16.38 28.79 17.35
CA THR A 32 -17.38 28.92 16.29
C THR A 32 -18.76 28.44 16.76
N PHE A 33 -19.82 29.08 16.27
CA PHE A 33 -21.23 28.74 16.58
C PHE A 33 -21.97 28.08 15.39
N THR A 34 -21.28 27.91 14.25
CA THR A 34 -21.89 27.47 12.98
C THR A 34 -21.40 26.11 12.53
N VAL A 35 -20.07 25.94 12.35
CA VAL A 35 -19.45 24.70 11.87
C VAL A 35 -18.28 24.31 12.77
N CYS A 36 -18.38 23.14 13.40
CA CYS A 36 -17.33 22.57 14.24
C CYS A 36 -16.40 21.68 13.42
N ALA A 37 -15.15 22.10 13.30
CA ALA A 37 -14.10 21.34 12.65
C ALA A 37 -13.40 20.43 13.67
N TYR A 38 -13.74 19.14 13.63
CA TYR A 38 -13.22 18.09 14.50
C TYR A 38 -12.15 17.26 13.79
N CYS A 39 -11.03 17.02 14.45
CA CYS A 39 -10.02 16.05 14.01
C CYS A 39 -9.94 14.90 15.01
N MET A 40 -10.21 13.67 14.55
CA MET A 40 -10.17 12.45 15.37
C MET A 40 -8.75 12.10 15.83
N TYR A 41 -7.75 12.42 15.01
CA TYR A 41 -6.35 12.14 15.31
C TYR A 41 -5.68 13.40 15.84
N THR A 42 -4.99 13.29 16.97
CA THR A 42 -4.27 14.42 17.57
C THR A 42 -2.86 14.54 17.03
N VAL A 43 -2.23 13.41 16.73
CA VAL A 43 -0.89 13.29 16.13
C VAL A 43 -0.98 12.29 14.98
N GLY A 44 -0.23 12.53 13.90
CA GLY A 44 -0.16 11.57 12.78
C GLY A 44 0.35 10.18 13.20
N ASP A 45 1.01 10.11 14.35
CA ASP A 45 1.53 8.87 14.94
C ASP A 45 0.41 7.97 15.46
N ASP A 46 -0.70 8.53 15.98
CA ASP A 46 -1.89 7.78 16.42
C ASP A 46 -2.55 7.03 15.25
N PHE A 47 -2.55 7.65 14.06
CA PHE A 47 -3.05 7.04 12.83
C PHE A 47 -2.12 5.92 12.34
N LEU A 48 -0.81 6.10 12.49
CA LEU A 48 0.19 5.12 12.05
C LEU A 48 0.30 3.91 13.01
N GLU A 49 -0.04 4.09 14.27
CA GLU A 49 -0.16 2.99 15.25
C GLU A 49 -1.34 2.07 14.93
N GLN A 50 -2.49 2.62 14.51
CA GLN A 50 -3.64 1.81 14.07
C GLN A 50 -3.31 0.89 12.89
N GLU A 51 -2.46 1.36 11.98
CA GLU A 51 -2.01 0.60 10.80
C GLU A 51 -0.79 -0.29 11.07
N ASN A 52 -0.50 -0.59 12.36
CA ASN A 52 0.62 -1.45 12.80
C ASN A 52 1.97 -1.08 12.16
N MET A 53 2.12 0.18 11.74
CA MET A 53 3.28 0.65 11.00
C MET A 53 4.17 1.41 11.98
N SER A 54 4.83 0.65 12.87
CA SER A 54 5.78 1.22 13.81
C SER A 54 6.84 2.02 13.05
N TYR A 55 6.99 3.30 13.41
CA TYR A 55 8.00 4.21 12.83
C TYR A 55 9.41 3.63 12.85
N HIS A 56 9.69 2.73 13.79
CA HIS A 56 10.97 2.05 13.94
C HIS A 56 11.33 1.15 12.74
N HIS A 57 10.35 0.65 11.98
CA HIS A 57 10.60 -0.23 10.83
C HIS A 57 10.65 0.49 9.47
N ARG A 58 10.40 1.80 9.43
CA ARG A 58 10.35 2.59 8.19
C ARG A 58 11.65 2.48 7.38
N TRP A 59 12.78 2.54 8.07
CA TRP A 59 14.11 2.49 7.44
C TRP A 59 14.45 1.12 6.87
N ARG A 60 14.03 0.03 7.54
CA ARG A 60 14.21 -1.34 7.02
C ARG A 60 13.37 -1.56 5.77
N ASN A 61 12.10 -1.16 5.81
CA ASN A 61 11.18 -1.35 4.69
C ASN A 61 11.64 -0.54 3.46
N PHE A 62 12.06 0.71 3.67
CA PHE A 62 12.66 1.52 2.61
C PHE A 62 13.92 0.85 2.06
N GLY A 63 14.81 0.35 2.92
CA GLY A 63 16.01 -0.39 2.51
C GLY A 63 15.71 -1.61 1.63
N LEU A 64 14.67 -2.39 1.93
CA LEU A 64 14.29 -3.56 1.13
C LEU A 64 13.82 -3.18 -0.28
N GLU A 65 13.04 -2.10 -0.41
CA GLU A 65 12.65 -1.57 -1.73
C GLU A 65 13.87 -1.15 -2.55
N TRP A 66 14.82 -0.43 -1.94
CA TRP A 66 16.06 -0.03 -2.62
C TRP A 66 16.90 -1.23 -3.06
N VAL A 67 17.04 -2.24 -2.20
CA VAL A 67 17.77 -3.47 -2.54
C VAL A 67 17.11 -4.18 -3.72
N PHE A 68 15.78 -4.27 -3.74
CA PHE A 68 15.04 -4.86 -4.86
C PHE A 68 15.27 -4.08 -6.17
N VAL A 69 15.19 -2.76 -6.13
CA VAL A 69 15.45 -1.90 -7.30
C VAL A 69 16.88 -2.11 -7.82
N CYS A 70 17.89 -2.02 -6.95
CA CYS A 70 19.29 -2.23 -7.30
C CYS A 70 19.54 -3.63 -7.88
N PHE A 71 18.94 -4.68 -7.29
CA PHE A 71 19.04 -6.04 -7.80
C PHE A 71 18.44 -6.18 -9.20
N ASN A 72 17.27 -5.58 -9.46
CA ASN A 72 16.64 -5.62 -10.78
C ASN A 72 17.46 -4.89 -11.85
N PHE A 73 18.01 -3.70 -11.52
CA PHE A 73 18.91 -3.01 -12.43
C PHE A 73 20.16 -3.84 -12.72
N ALA A 74 20.79 -4.42 -11.69
CA ALA A 74 21.94 -5.30 -11.86
C ALA A 74 21.59 -6.52 -12.74
N ALA A 75 20.46 -7.17 -12.48
CA ALA A 75 19.98 -8.31 -13.27
C ALA A 75 19.70 -7.92 -14.73
N MET A 76 19.15 -6.73 -14.99
CA MET A 76 18.96 -6.18 -16.32
C MET A 76 20.29 -5.97 -17.04
N PHE A 77 21.26 -5.31 -16.40
CA PHE A 77 22.57 -5.06 -16.99
C PHE A 77 23.34 -6.36 -17.26
N VAL A 78 23.34 -7.29 -16.30
CA VAL A 78 23.95 -8.61 -16.45
C VAL A 78 23.26 -9.38 -17.58
N GLY A 79 21.93 -9.40 -17.62
CA GLY A 79 21.16 -10.03 -18.69
C GLY A 79 21.47 -9.44 -20.06
N PHE A 80 21.54 -8.11 -20.18
CA PHE A 80 21.92 -7.43 -21.41
C PHE A 80 23.34 -7.79 -21.86
N TYR A 81 24.32 -7.75 -20.94
CA TYR A 81 25.70 -8.11 -21.24
C TYR A 81 25.82 -9.56 -21.73
N LEU A 82 25.16 -10.50 -21.03
CA LEU A 82 25.19 -11.93 -21.37
C LEU A 82 24.50 -12.25 -22.71
N THR A 83 23.38 -11.60 -22.99
CA THR A 83 22.62 -11.80 -24.24
C THR A 83 23.33 -11.17 -25.44
N TYR A 84 23.89 -9.97 -25.28
CA TYR A 84 24.42 -9.17 -26.38
C TYR A 84 25.89 -9.49 -26.71
N ILE A 85 26.76 -9.60 -25.70
CA ILE A 85 28.21 -9.78 -25.92
C ILE A 85 28.58 -11.26 -26.02
N LYS A 86 28.09 -12.08 -25.10
CA LYS A 86 28.47 -13.50 -25.02
C LYS A 86 27.56 -14.42 -25.85
N LYS A 87 26.48 -13.90 -26.46
CA LYS A 87 25.48 -14.64 -27.25
C LYS A 87 25.09 -15.97 -26.58
N ILE A 88 24.98 -15.95 -25.25
CA ILE A 88 24.91 -17.16 -24.40
C ILE A 88 23.46 -17.68 -24.25
N TRP A 89 22.53 -16.98 -24.92
CA TRP A 89 21.09 -17.24 -24.97
C TRP A 89 20.70 -18.70 -25.24
N PRO A 90 21.33 -19.47 -26.16
CA PRO A 90 20.98 -20.89 -26.34
C PRO A 90 21.38 -21.77 -25.15
N SER A 91 22.48 -21.43 -24.46
CA SER A 91 22.97 -22.21 -23.30
C SER A 91 22.16 -21.92 -22.04
N VAL A 92 21.76 -20.65 -21.83
CA VAL A 92 20.88 -20.26 -20.71
C VAL A 92 19.48 -20.85 -20.87
N ILE A 93 18.89 -20.87 -22.08
CA ILE A 93 17.60 -21.52 -22.33
C ILE A 93 17.68 -23.02 -22.04
N SER A 94 18.79 -23.68 -22.38
CA SER A 94 19.01 -25.11 -22.09
C SER A 94 19.09 -25.38 -20.59
N SER A 95 19.88 -24.60 -19.85
CA SER A 95 20.00 -24.71 -18.39
C SER A 95 18.70 -24.35 -17.67
N VAL A 96 17.98 -23.34 -18.14
CA VAL A 96 16.66 -22.96 -17.61
C VAL A 96 15.62 -24.03 -17.89
N LYS A 97 15.57 -24.64 -19.09
CA LYS A 97 14.71 -25.82 -19.35
C LYS A 97 15.06 -27.04 -18.49
N LYS A 98 16.31 -27.16 -18.05
CA LYS A 98 16.81 -28.26 -17.21
C LYS A 98 16.51 -28.03 -15.72
N CYS A 99 16.51 -26.77 -15.28
CA CYS A 99 16.16 -26.35 -13.92
C CYS A 99 14.67 -26.07 -13.72
N ILE A 100 13.89 -25.83 -14.78
CA ILE A 100 12.43 -25.76 -14.72
C ILE A 100 11.89 -27.19 -14.85
N PRO A 101 11.43 -27.85 -13.77
CA PRO A 101 10.65 -29.06 -13.92
C PRO A 101 9.40 -28.68 -14.71
N SER A 102 9.20 -29.37 -15.83
CA SER A 102 8.07 -29.25 -16.74
C SER A 102 6.74 -29.28 -15.96
N MET A 103 6.21 -28.12 -15.57
CA MET A 103 4.81 -28.00 -15.16
C MET A 103 3.99 -28.03 -16.46
N ARG A 104 3.58 -29.25 -16.86
CA ARG A 104 2.65 -29.48 -17.99
C ARG A 104 1.30 -28.85 -17.65
N MET A 105 1.11 -27.57 -17.93
CA MET A 105 -0.22 -26.97 -17.95
C MET A 105 -0.83 -27.18 -19.34
N SER A 106 -1.59 -28.28 -19.40
CA SER A 106 -2.67 -28.65 -20.31
C SER A 106 -3.14 -27.58 -21.31
N LYS A 107 -2.98 -27.90 -22.60
CA LYS A 107 -3.79 -27.32 -23.69
C LYS A 107 -5.27 -27.68 -23.46
N LYS A 108 -6.04 -26.84 -22.78
CA LYS A 108 -7.50 -26.96 -22.68
C LYS A 108 -8.19 -25.68 -23.14
N THR A 109 -8.01 -25.32 -24.42
CA THR A 109 -8.64 -24.12 -25.03
C THR A 109 -9.41 -24.38 -26.32
N LYS A 110 -9.64 -25.63 -26.78
CA LYS A 110 -10.39 -25.85 -28.05
C LYS A 110 -11.34 -27.06 -28.09
N LYS A 111 -12.23 -27.27 -27.11
CA LYS A 111 -13.29 -28.30 -27.29
C LYS A 111 -14.65 -28.09 -26.58
N HIS A 112 -15.08 -26.84 -26.30
CA HIS A 112 -16.44 -26.61 -25.78
C HIS A 112 -17.26 -25.51 -26.51
N GLN A 113 -16.80 -24.96 -27.63
CA GLN A 113 -17.54 -23.96 -28.44
C GLN A 113 -18.15 -24.57 -29.73
N LYS A 114 -18.62 -25.82 -29.72
CA LYS A 114 -19.32 -26.44 -30.87
C LYS A 114 -20.37 -27.49 -30.44
N VAL A 115 -21.20 -27.19 -29.46
CA VAL A 115 -22.53 -27.82 -29.30
C VAL A 115 -23.35 -26.81 -28.50
N ASN A 116 -24.29 -26.11 -29.16
CA ASN A 116 -25.48 -25.41 -28.63
C ASN A 116 -25.75 -24.15 -29.47
N ALA A 117 -26.93 -24.16 -30.12
CA ALA A 117 -27.53 -23.18 -31.04
C ALA A 117 -27.03 -23.24 -32.50
#